data_AF-A0A524FPV3-F1
#
_entry.id   AF-A0A524FPV3-F1
#
_cell.length_a   1.000
_cell.length_b   1.000
_cell.length_c   1.000
_cell.angle_alpha   90.00
_cell.angle_beta   90.00
_cell.angle_gamma   90.00
#
_symmetry.space_group_name_H-M   'P 1'
#
loop_
_entity.id
_entity.type
_entity.pdbx_description
1 polymer ?
#
loop_
_entity_poly.entity_id
_entity_poly.type
_entity_poly.pdbx_seq_one_letter_code
_entity_poly.pdbx_strand_id
1 'polypeptide(L)'
;QDFEGHIYVGTSSWIICHVPFKKTDITHNMAALPSSIPGRYFVANEQETAGACLKFLRDNVLFCDDPNRFNNPEVYQEFDKIVENVPPGSNGLIFTPWLFGERTPIENHTIRGGLHNISLPVKRDDIIRAVFEGVVYNSKWLFDLVEKFIKRKMDPVNIIGGGAQSNVWCQIYADVLNRTIRQVKNPIMANARGAAFIAAVGLGYCSFDDIPDLVQYSNIFQPNPENHKMYLQLYYEFLKLYKNNKAMYHRLNK
;
A
#
# COMPACT_ATOMS: atom_id res chain seq x y z
N GLN A 1 0.99 10.48 -16.19
CA GLN A 1 1.27 10.04 -17.58
C GLN A 1 0.91 8.56 -17.73
N ASP A 2 0.99 7.97 -18.93
CA ASP A 2 0.78 6.52 -19.09
C ASP A 2 1.85 5.72 -18.33
N PHE A 3 1.45 4.59 -17.75
CA PHE A 3 2.27 3.67 -16.95
C PHE A 3 2.89 4.25 -15.68
N GLU A 4 2.68 5.53 -15.39
CA GLU A 4 3.11 6.15 -14.15
C GLU A 4 2.26 5.62 -12.98
N GLY A 5 2.92 5.02 -12.00
CA GLY A 5 2.25 4.37 -10.88
C GLY A 5 1.78 5.37 -9.83
N HIS A 6 0.57 5.16 -9.32
CA HIS A 6 0.03 5.87 -8.16
C HIS A 6 -0.44 4.84 -7.15
N ILE A 7 -0.07 5.02 -5.88
CA ILE A 7 -0.58 4.24 -4.77
C ILE A 7 -1.25 5.15 -3.74
N TYR A 8 -2.48 4.83 -3.40
CA TYR A 8 -3.20 5.45 -2.30
C TYR A 8 -3.17 4.54 -1.08
N VAL A 9 -2.83 5.10 0.07
CA VAL A 9 -2.84 4.42 1.36
C VAL A 9 -3.79 5.15 2.30
N GLY A 10 -5.00 4.61 2.47
CA GLY A 10 -6.01 5.07 3.42
C GLY A 10 -6.43 3.93 4.34
N THR A 11 -7.73 3.80 4.62
CA THR A 11 -8.28 2.63 5.34
C THR A 11 -7.95 1.34 4.58
N SER A 12 -8.25 1.33 3.28
CA SER A 12 -7.76 0.37 2.28
C SER A 12 -6.61 0.99 1.49
N SER A 13 -6.04 0.24 0.54
CA SER A 13 -5.04 0.75 -0.39
C SER A 13 -5.39 0.38 -1.82
N TRP A 14 -5.01 1.20 -2.78
CA TRP A 14 -5.13 0.85 -4.19
C TRP A 14 -3.97 1.36 -5.00
N ILE A 15 -3.65 0.63 -6.05
CA ILE A 15 -2.65 0.99 -7.05
C ILE A 15 -3.38 1.26 -8.36
N ILE A 16 -3.04 2.36 -9.01
CA ILE A 16 -3.61 2.76 -10.30
C ILE A 16 -2.52 3.26 -11.23
N CYS A 17 -2.67 2.97 -12.52
CA CYS A 17 -1.93 3.67 -13.57
C CYS A 17 -2.77 3.76 -14.85
N HIS A 18 -2.48 4.77 -15.67
CA HIS A 18 -3.10 4.93 -16.97
C HIS A 18 -2.43 4.02 -18.01
N VAL A 19 -3.21 3.48 -18.94
CA VAL A 19 -2.72 2.66 -20.05
C VAL A 19 -3.40 3.06 -21.37
N PRO A 20 -2.70 2.99 -22.51
CA PRO A 20 -3.25 3.37 -23.82
C PRO A 20 -4.03 2.23 -24.49
N PHE A 21 -4.36 1.16 -23.76
CA PHE A 21 -5.00 -0.04 -24.30
C PHE A 21 -6.10 -0.57 -23.39
N LYS A 22 -7.06 -1.26 -24.00
CA LYS A 22 -8.07 -2.05 -23.29
C LYS A 22 -7.60 -3.49 -23.20
N LYS A 23 -7.50 -4.02 -21.98
CA LYS A 23 -7.07 -5.39 -21.69
C LYS A 23 -7.78 -5.91 -20.44
N THR A 24 -7.99 -7.21 -20.35
CA THR A 24 -8.51 -7.90 -19.17
C THR A 24 -7.64 -9.11 -18.86
N ASP A 25 -7.38 -9.35 -17.58
CA ASP A 25 -6.76 -10.55 -17.02
C ASP A 25 -7.71 -11.13 -15.99
N ILE A 26 -8.44 -12.16 -16.42
CA ILE A 26 -9.45 -12.85 -15.62
C ILE A 26 -8.80 -13.64 -14.48
N THR A 27 -7.56 -14.10 -14.67
CA THR A 27 -6.90 -14.97 -13.67
C THR A 27 -6.45 -14.23 -12.43
N HIS A 28 -6.23 -12.92 -12.54
CA HIS A 28 -5.79 -12.06 -11.43
C HIS A 28 -6.79 -10.91 -11.17
N ASN A 29 -8.02 -11.01 -11.68
CA ASN A 29 -9.07 -10.00 -11.52
C ASN A 29 -8.63 -8.56 -11.85
N MET A 30 -7.95 -8.39 -12.98
CA MET A 30 -7.52 -7.07 -13.47
C MET A 30 -8.22 -6.71 -14.78
N ALA A 31 -8.68 -5.48 -14.90
CA ALA A 31 -9.22 -4.95 -16.14
C ALA A 31 -8.79 -3.48 -16.33
N ALA A 32 -8.56 -3.11 -17.59
CA ALA A 32 -8.41 -1.72 -17.98
C ALA A 32 -9.80 -1.09 -18.17
N LEU A 33 -10.11 -0.09 -17.35
CA LEU A 33 -11.38 0.63 -17.31
C LEU A 33 -11.26 2.00 -18.00
N PRO A 34 -12.34 2.56 -18.56
CA PRO A 34 -12.28 3.88 -19.20
C PRO A 34 -11.77 4.97 -18.26
N SER A 35 -10.84 5.81 -18.71
CA SER A 35 -10.35 6.98 -17.97
C SER A 35 -11.16 8.24 -18.29
N SER A 36 -11.10 9.23 -17.40
CA SER A 36 -11.54 10.59 -17.68
C SER A 36 -10.67 11.30 -18.71
N ILE A 37 -9.47 10.77 -19.01
CA ILE A 37 -8.60 11.29 -20.05
C ILE A 37 -8.97 10.64 -21.39
N PRO A 38 -9.33 11.42 -22.42
CA PRO A 38 -9.70 10.89 -23.73
C PRO A 38 -8.65 9.94 -24.31
N GLY A 39 -9.11 8.80 -24.84
CA GLY A 39 -8.25 7.78 -25.47
C GLY A 39 -7.43 6.93 -24.50
N ARG A 40 -7.58 7.12 -23.18
CA ARG A 40 -6.87 6.35 -22.15
C ARG A 40 -7.82 5.46 -21.36
N TYR A 41 -7.24 4.41 -20.79
CA TYR A 41 -7.84 3.55 -19.78
C TYR A 41 -7.01 3.65 -18.51
N PHE A 42 -7.51 3.13 -17.39
CA PHE A 42 -6.73 2.90 -16.20
C PHE A 42 -6.90 1.46 -15.72
N VAL A 43 -5.84 0.89 -15.15
CA VAL A 43 -5.93 -0.36 -14.39
C VAL A 43 -5.88 -0.02 -12.91
N ALA A 44 -6.72 -0.67 -12.11
CA ALA A 44 -6.75 -0.52 -10.66
C ALA A 44 -6.70 -1.88 -9.96
N ASN A 45 -6.01 -1.94 -8.84
CA ASN A 45 -5.99 -3.10 -7.95
C ASN A 45 -6.02 -2.63 -6.49
N GLU A 46 -6.76 -3.36 -5.67
CA GLU A 46 -7.13 -2.96 -4.31
C GLU A 46 -6.67 -3.99 -3.28
N GLN A 47 -6.09 -3.49 -2.21
CA GLN A 47 -5.84 -4.17 -0.96
C GLN A 47 -6.91 -3.72 0.05
N GLU A 48 -7.71 -4.64 0.58
CA GLU A 48 -8.87 -4.31 1.43
C GLU A 48 -8.46 -3.57 2.72
N THR A 49 -7.35 -3.97 3.34
CA THR A 49 -6.91 -3.46 4.63
C THR A 49 -5.49 -2.92 4.56
N ALA A 50 -5.35 -1.61 4.78
CA ALA A 50 -4.08 -0.90 4.84
C ALA A 50 -3.96 -0.16 6.17
N GLY A 51 -4.36 1.12 6.24
CA GLY A 51 -4.46 1.87 7.48
C GLY A 51 -5.45 1.26 8.48
N ALA A 52 -6.41 0.46 8.01
CA ALA A 52 -7.27 -0.36 8.86
C ALA A 52 -6.47 -1.32 9.76
N CYS A 53 -5.30 -1.82 9.32
CA CYS A 53 -4.45 -2.67 10.14
C CYS A 53 -3.82 -1.90 11.30
N LEU A 54 -3.40 -0.65 11.07
CA LEU A 54 -2.89 0.23 12.13
C LEU A 54 -4.01 0.65 13.09
N LYS A 55 -5.21 0.91 12.56
CA LYS A 55 -6.40 1.16 13.37
C LYS A 55 -6.71 -0.02 14.28
N PHE A 56 -6.74 -1.24 13.73
CA PHE A 56 -6.95 -2.47 14.49
C PHE A 56 -5.88 -2.64 15.57
N LEU A 57 -4.60 -2.46 15.23
CA LEU A 57 -3.51 -2.57 16.20
C LEU A 57 -3.68 -1.57 17.36
N ARG A 58 -4.01 -0.31 17.05
CA ARG A 58 -4.26 0.73 18.03
C ARG A 58 -5.46 0.40 18.92
N ASP A 59 -6.62 0.18 18.32
CA ASP A 59 -7.91 0.14 19.03
C ASP A 59 -8.19 -1.20 19.71
N ASN A 60 -7.74 -2.31 19.10
CA ASN A 60 -8.11 -3.65 19.55
C ASN A 60 -6.98 -4.38 20.28
N VAL A 61 -5.73 -3.95 20.12
CA VAL A 61 -4.57 -4.67 20.66
C VAL A 61 -3.81 -3.85 21.69
N LEU A 62 -3.41 -2.62 21.36
CA LEU A 62 -2.50 -1.84 22.20
C LEU A 62 -3.21 -0.93 23.21
N PHE A 63 -4.35 -0.35 22.83
CA PHE A 63 -4.98 0.73 23.58
C PHE A 63 -6.50 0.54 23.74
N CYS A 64 -6.97 -0.70 23.81
CA CYS A 64 -8.40 -1.02 23.95
C CYS A 64 -9.06 -0.38 25.17
N ASP A 65 -8.31 -0.20 26.26
CA ASP A 65 -8.79 0.36 27.52
C ASP A 65 -8.24 1.75 27.83
N ASP A 66 -7.50 2.38 26.90
CA ASP A 66 -6.94 3.72 27.08
C ASP A 66 -7.83 4.77 26.39
N PRO A 67 -8.63 5.56 27.12
CA PRO A 67 -9.56 6.51 26.52
C PRO A 67 -8.88 7.68 25.80
N ASN A 68 -7.59 7.94 26.06
CA ASN A 68 -6.85 9.02 25.41
C ASN A 68 -6.23 8.56 24.07
N ARG A 69 -6.00 7.26 23.92
CA ARG A 69 -5.35 6.67 22.74
C ARG A 69 -6.32 5.90 21.85
N PHE A 70 -7.39 5.34 22.43
CA PHE A 70 -8.45 4.68 21.70
C PHE A 70 -9.10 5.65 20.71
N ASN A 71 -9.26 5.20 19.47
CA ASN A 71 -9.81 6.00 18.38
C ASN A 71 -9.08 7.34 18.10
N ASN A 72 -7.90 7.58 18.68
CA ASN A 72 -7.15 8.82 18.48
C ASN A 72 -6.16 8.69 17.31
N PRO A 73 -6.32 9.44 16.19
CA PRO A 73 -5.42 9.37 15.05
C PRO A 73 -4.02 9.93 15.32
N GLU A 74 -3.85 10.77 16.36
CA GLU A 74 -2.54 11.35 16.71
C GLU A 74 -1.52 10.28 17.12
N VAL A 75 -2.00 9.13 17.62
CA VAL A 75 -1.20 7.96 17.98
C VAL A 75 -0.36 7.44 16.80
N TYR A 76 -0.79 7.66 15.55
CA TYR A 76 0.01 7.23 14.40
C TYR A 76 1.35 7.97 14.29
N GLN A 77 1.47 9.20 14.80
CA GLN A 77 2.76 9.88 14.89
C GLN A 77 3.69 9.24 15.93
N GLU A 78 3.14 8.65 16.99
CA GLU A 78 3.92 7.84 17.92
C GLU A 78 4.39 6.54 17.25
N PHE A 79 3.53 5.89 16.47
CA PHE A 79 3.91 4.70 15.71
C PHE A 79 5.03 4.99 14.73
N ASP A 80 4.99 6.09 14.00
CA ASP A 80 6.06 6.49 13.07
C ASP A 80 7.42 6.56 13.80
N LYS A 81 7.47 7.23 14.96
CA LYS A 81 8.69 7.34 15.78
C LYS A 81 9.17 5.98 16.30
N ILE A 82 8.24 5.09 16.67
CA ILE A 82 8.59 3.73 17.11
C ILE A 82 9.21 2.95 15.95
N VAL A 83 8.57 2.99 14.78
CA VAL A 83 9.00 2.25 13.58
C VAL A 83 10.38 2.69 13.10
N GLU A 84 10.69 3.98 13.19
CA GLU A 84 12.01 4.53 12.84
C GLU A 84 13.15 3.93 13.68
N ASN A 85 12.87 3.49 14.91
CA ASN A 85 13.88 2.97 15.84
C ASN A 85 14.02 1.44 15.84
N VAL A 86 13.08 0.72 15.22
CA VAL A 86 13.17 -0.73 15.01
C VAL A 86 13.97 -0.97 13.73
N PRO A 87 14.81 -2.00 13.59
CA PRO A 87 15.49 -2.28 12.32
C PRO A 87 14.53 -2.75 11.20
N PRO A 88 14.87 -2.53 9.92
CA PRO A 88 14.18 -3.14 8.79
C PRO A 88 13.97 -4.65 8.95
N GLY A 89 12.78 -5.11 8.56
CA GLY A 89 12.39 -6.51 8.61
C GLY A 89 11.84 -6.95 9.97
N SER A 90 11.64 -6.02 10.91
CA SER A 90 10.96 -6.27 12.20
C SER A 90 11.53 -7.47 12.97
N ASN A 91 12.86 -7.64 12.95
CA ASN A 91 13.55 -8.79 13.55
C ASN A 91 13.02 -10.16 13.07
N GLY A 92 12.56 -10.24 11.82
CA GLY A 92 12.02 -11.45 11.19
C GLY A 92 10.55 -11.72 11.48
N LEU A 93 9.83 -10.81 12.15
CA LEU A 93 8.37 -10.90 12.27
C LEU A 93 7.71 -10.63 10.93
N ILE A 94 6.64 -11.38 10.64
CA ILE A 94 5.81 -11.15 9.47
C ILE A 94 4.36 -10.99 9.91
N PHE A 95 3.78 -9.83 9.57
CA PHE A 95 2.35 -9.61 9.68
C PHE A 95 1.67 -9.87 8.33
N THR A 96 0.61 -10.65 8.33
CA THR A 96 -0.27 -10.82 7.16
C THR A 96 -1.49 -9.91 7.31
N PRO A 97 -1.74 -8.96 6.39
CA PRO A 97 -2.66 -7.85 6.65
C PRO A 97 -4.13 -8.17 6.40
N TRP A 98 -4.51 -9.41 6.08
CA TRP A 98 -5.83 -9.79 5.56
C TRP A 98 -6.94 -9.84 6.62
N LEU A 99 -7.07 -8.82 7.47
CA LEU A 99 -8.01 -8.78 8.58
C LEU A 99 -9.49 -8.86 8.14
N PHE A 100 -9.78 -8.48 6.89
CA PHE A 100 -11.12 -8.50 6.31
C PHE A 100 -11.27 -9.47 5.12
N GLY A 101 -10.35 -10.44 5.00
CA GLY A 101 -10.16 -11.15 3.73
C GLY A 101 -9.40 -10.29 2.73
N GLU A 102 -9.37 -10.71 1.46
CA GLU A 102 -8.71 -9.95 0.40
C GLU A 102 -9.39 -10.14 -0.96
N ARG A 103 -9.53 -9.06 -1.74
CA ARG A 103 -10.11 -9.11 -3.09
C ARG A 103 -9.04 -9.33 -4.15
N THR A 104 -8.00 -8.50 -4.15
CA THR A 104 -6.86 -8.68 -5.05
C THR A 104 -5.58 -8.86 -4.24
N PRO A 105 -4.68 -9.76 -4.63
CA PRO A 105 -4.64 -10.42 -5.94
C PRO A 105 -5.26 -11.82 -6.03
N ILE A 106 -5.84 -12.34 -4.94
CA ILE A 106 -6.18 -13.76 -4.80
C ILE A 106 -7.66 -14.06 -4.58
N GLU A 107 -8.52 -13.03 -4.49
CA GLU A 107 -9.96 -13.13 -4.24
C GLU A 107 -10.33 -14.22 -3.23
N ASN A 108 -9.97 -13.98 -1.97
CA ASN A 108 -10.19 -14.92 -0.89
C ASN A 108 -10.81 -14.22 0.31
N HIS A 109 -12.11 -14.40 0.49
CA HIS A 109 -12.85 -13.82 1.63
C HIS A 109 -12.61 -14.58 2.95
N THR A 110 -12.00 -15.78 2.91
CA THR A 110 -11.79 -16.63 4.09
C THR A 110 -10.46 -16.38 4.79
N ILE A 111 -9.47 -15.78 4.12
CA ILE A 111 -8.17 -15.50 4.75
C ILE A 111 -8.31 -14.49 5.88
N ARG A 112 -7.49 -14.65 6.91
CA ARG A 112 -7.44 -13.74 8.07
C ARG A 112 -6.00 -13.37 8.37
N GLY A 113 -5.83 -12.16 8.90
CA GLY A 113 -4.52 -11.67 9.30
C GLY A 113 -3.90 -12.49 10.43
N GLY A 114 -2.60 -12.36 10.57
CA GLY A 114 -1.81 -13.12 11.53
C GLY A 114 -0.44 -12.50 11.75
N LEU A 115 0.12 -12.76 12.93
CA LEU A 115 1.49 -12.41 13.27
C LEU A 115 2.31 -13.69 13.37
N HIS A 116 3.38 -13.78 12.59
CA HIS A 116 4.16 -14.99 12.41
C HIS A 116 5.59 -14.80 12.89
N ASN A 117 6.22 -15.91 13.28
CA ASN A 117 7.61 -15.98 13.77
C ASN A 117 7.87 -15.25 15.10
N ILE A 118 6.88 -15.23 16.01
CA ILE A 118 7.05 -14.66 17.35
C ILE A 118 8.01 -15.52 18.18
N SER A 119 8.95 -14.87 18.87
CA SER A 119 9.87 -15.48 19.82
C SER A 119 9.96 -14.63 21.10
N LEU A 120 10.51 -15.19 22.19
CA LEU A 120 10.58 -14.52 23.50
C LEU A 120 11.18 -13.09 23.50
N PRO A 121 12.19 -12.76 22.67
CA PRO A 121 12.76 -11.41 22.63
C PRO A 121 11.91 -10.34 21.95
N VAL A 122 10.83 -10.73 21.25
CA VAL A 122 9.99 -9.80 20.49
C VAL A 122 9.38 -8.75 21.40
N LYS A 123 9.45 -7.49 20.97
CA LYS A 123 8.87 -6.34 21.66
C LYS A 123 7.65 -5.82 20.91
N ARG A 124 6.84 -5.02 21.62
CA ARG A 124 5.72 -4.28 21.04
C ARG A 124 6.13 -3.49 19.79
N ASP A 125 7.30 -2.89 19.83
CA ASP A 125 7.80 -2.02 18.78
C ASP A 125 8.06 -2.80 17.49
N ASP A 126 8.58 -4.04 17.60
CA ASP A 126 8.75 -4.96 16.47
C ASP A 126 7.40 -5.32 15.84
N ILE A 127 6.36 -5.51 16.65
CA ILE A 127 5.01 -5.81 16.17
C ILE A 127 4.45 -4.62 15.40
N ILE A 128 4.61 -3.39 15.92
CA ILE A 128 4.16 -2.17 15.24
C ILE A 128 4.83 -2.07 13.86
N ARG A 129 6.16 -2.23 13.80
CA ARG A 129 6.87 -2.20 12.51
C ARG A 129 6.45 -3.33 11.58
N ALA A 130 6.22 -4.54 12.11
CA ALA A 130 5.77 -5.67 11.31
C ALA A 130 4.43 -5.39 10.64
N VAL A 131 3.52 -4.65 11.29
CA VAL A 131 2.24 -4.24 10.68
C VAL A 131 2.46 -3.26 9.53
N PHE A 132 3.34 -2.26 9.68
CA PHE A 132 3.69 -1.35 8.58
C PHE A 132 4.24 -2.13 7.38
N GLU A 133 5.22 -2.99 7.63
CA GLU A 133 5.88 -3.79 6.59
C GLU A 133 4.94 -4.81 5.94
N GLY A 134 4.07 -5.47 6.73
CA GLY A 134 3.10 -6.45 6.26
C GLY A 134 2.11 -5.89 5.23
N VAL A 135 1.64 -4.66 5.47
CA VAL A 135 0.80 -3.92 4.51
C VAL A 135 1.57 -3.63 3.21
N VAL A 136 2.85 -3.32 3.30
CA VAL A 136 3.69 -3.07 2.11
C VAL A 136 4.02 -4.38 1.38
N TYR A 137 4.21 -5.51 2.06
CA TYR A 137 4.39 -6.81 1.41
C TYR A 137 3.18 -7.20 0.57
N ASN A 138 1.97 -6.97 1.06
CA ASN A 138 0.76 -7.21 0.29
C ASN A 138 0.62 -6.21 -0.88
N SER A 139 0.99 -4.95 -0.67
CA SER A 139 1.09 -3.97 -1.76
C SER A 139 2.10 -4.40 -2.83
N LYS A 140 3.25 -4.96 -2.44
CA LYS A 140 4.24 -5.52 -3.37
C LYS A 140 3.65 -6.64 -4.22
N TRP A 141 2.83 -7.49 -3.62
CA TRP A 141 2.13 -8.55 -4.34
C TRP A 141 1.23 -7.99 -5.44
N LEU A 142 0.49 -6.92 -5.15
CA LEU A 142 -0.29 -6.20 -6.15
C LEU A 142 0.59 -5.59 -7.24
N PHE A 143 1.68 -4.90 -6.87
CA PHE A 143 2.62 -4.30 -7.82
C PHE A 143 3.18 -5.34 -8.81
N ASP A 144 3.65 -6.49 -8.31
CA ASP A 144 4.24 -7.53 -9.16
C ASP A 144 3.25 -8.00 -10.25
N LEU A 145 1.94 -8.04 -9.93
CA LEU A 145 0.89 -8.45 -10.86
C LEU A 145 0.45 -7.33 -11.80
N VAL A 146 0.28 -6.11 -11.29
CA VAL A 146 -0.05 -4.94 -12.14
C VAL A 146 1.06 -4.69 -13.14
N GLU A 147 2.33 -4.72 -12.73
CA GLU A 147 3.48 -4.53 -13.62
C GLU A 147 3.59 -5.63 -14.68
N LYS A 148 3.27 -6.88 -14.32
CA LYS A 148 3.15 -7.99 -15.28
C LYS A 148 2.01 -7.75 -16.27
N PHE A 149 0.88 -7.22 -15.80
CA PHE A 149 -0.28 -6.90 -16.62
C PHE A 149 0.04 -5.81 -17.65
N ILE A 150 0.71 -4.74 -17.24
CA ILE A 150 1.09 -3.62 -18.12
C ILE A 150 2.42 -3.86 -18.86
N LYS A 151 3.15 -4.93 -18.54
CA LYS A 151 4.48 -5.28 -19.07
C LYS A 151 5.52 -4.19 -18.85
N ARG A 152 5.45 -3.49 -17.72
CA ARG A 152 6.35 -2.38 -17.41
C ARG A 152 6.52 -2.20 -15.91
N LYS A 153 7.75 -1.85 -15.51
CA LYS A 153 8.07 -1.40 -14.17
C LYS A 153 7.44 -0.02 -13.93
N MET A 154 6.67 0.15 -12.85
CA MET A 154 6.15 1.44 -12.42
C MET A 154 7.20 2.12 -11.55
N ASP A 155 8.05 2.96 -12.14
CA ASP A 155 9.10 3.70 -11.43
C ASP A 155 9.31 5.04 -12.13
N PRO A 156 9.10 6.18 -11.45
CA PRO A 156 8.71 6.36 -10.05
C PRO A 156 7.22 6.08 -9.75
N VAL A 157 6.87 5.98 -8.45
CA VAL A 157 5.49 5.83 -7.95
C VAL A 157 5.10 7.04 -7.09
N ASN A 158 3.93 7.61 -7.35
CA ASN A 158 3.33 8.66 -6.54
C ASN A 158 2.54 8.06 -5.37
N ILE A 159 2.84 8.44 -4.12
CA ILE A 159 2.10 7.98 -2.93
C ILE A 159 1.19 9.08 -2.38
N ILE A 160 -0.06 8.72 -2.08
CA ILE A 160 -1.12 9.63 -1.59
C ILE A 160 -1.97 8.98 -0.49
N GLY A 161 -2.91 9.73 0.09
CA GLY A 161 -3.78 9.25 1.18
C GLY A 161 -3.22 9.51 2.58
N GLY A 162 -3.91 9.01 3.60
CA GLY A 162 -3.55 9.24 5.01
C GLY A 162 -2.21 8.61 5.41
N GLY A 163 -1.92 7.41 4.91
CA GLY A 163 -0.65 6.71 5.17
C GLY A 163 0.55 7.39 4.53
N ALA A 164 0.35 8.12 3.44
CA ALA A 164 1.39 8.90 2.79
C ALA A 164 1.89 10.09 3.62
N GLN A 165 1.26 10.42 4.75
CA GLN A 165 1.80 11.43 5.68
C GLN A 165 2.99 10.89 6.49
N SER A 166 3.11 9.56 6.64
CA SER A 166 4.21 8.91 7.33
C SER A 166 5.42 8.81 6.42
N ASN A 167 6.49 9.56 6.75
CA ASN A 167 7.73 9.52 5.99
C ASN A 167 8.40 8.14 6.10
N VAL A 168 8.39 7.53 7.29
CA VAL A 168 8.95 6.19 7.49
C VAL A 168 8.20 5.14 6.69
N TRP A 169 6.86 5.25 6.59
CA TRP A 169 6.09 4.31 5.76
C TRP A 169 6.38 4.51 4.28
N CYS A 170 6.53 5.76 3.81
CA CYS A 170 6.95 6.05 2.44
C CYS A 170 8.33 5.44 2.11
N GLN A 171 9.28 5.49 3.06
CA GLN A 171 10.59 4.83 2.88
C GLN A 171 10.46 3.30 2.86
N ILE A 172 9.62 2.71 3.71
CA ILE A 172 9.34 1.25 3.68
C ILE A 172 8.76 0.86 2.31
N TYR A 173 7.81 1.65 1.77
CA TYR A 173 7.30 1.47 0.41
C TYR A 173 8.42 1.50 -0.64
N ALA A 174 9.34 2.47 -0.56
CA ALA A 174 10.47 2.56 -1.49
C ALA A 174 11.34 1.30 -1.42
N ASP A 175 11.76 0.91 -0.23
CA ASP A 175 12.67 -0.21 0.00
C ASP A 175 12.04 -1.56 -0.39
N VAL A 176 10.80 -1.82 0.01
CA VAL A 176 10.12 -3.09 -0.29
C VAL A 176 9.83 -3.20 -1.78
N LEU A 177 9.29 -2.15 -2.40
CA LEU A 177 8.94 -2.16 -3.82
C LEU A 177 10.15 -2.04 -4.75
N ASN A 178 11.28 -1.52 -4.25
CA ASN A 178 12.43 -1.11 -5.05
C ASN A 178 12.05 -0.11 -6.15
N ARG A 179 11.37 0.96 -5.74
CA ARG A 179 10.89 2.05 -6.58
C ARG A 179 11.20 3.37 -5.91
N THR A 180 11.40 4.41 -6.71
CA THR A 180 11.38 5.78 -6.19
C THR A 180 9.96 6.12 -5.78
N ILE A 181 9.75 6.50 -4.51
CA ILE A 181 8.45 6.95 -4.01
C ILE A 181 8.43 8.47 -3.93
N ARG A 182 7.48 9.09 -4.61
CA ARG A 182 7.23 10.53 -4.59
C ARG A 182 6.01 10.81 -3.71
N GLN A 183 6.24 11.40 -2.53
CA GLN A 183 5.16 11.79 -1.63
C GLN A 183 4.53 13.08 -2.14
N VAL A 184 3.29 13.00 -2.63
CA VAL A 184 2.59 14.18 -3.13
C VAL A 184 2.33 15.14 -1.98
N LYS A 185 2.60 16.44 -2.18
CA LYS A 185 2.34 17.48 -1.17
C LYS A 185 0.88 17.47 -0.75
N ASN A 186 0.57 17.57 0.54
CA ASN A 186 -0.80 17.45 1.07
C ASN A 186 -1.52 16.17 0.58
N PRO A 187 -0.99 14.97 0.88
CA PRO A 187 -1.39 13.74 0.21
C PRO A 187 -2.85 13.33 0.46
N ILE A 188 -3.47 13.75 1.56
CA ILE A 188 -4.90 13.54 1.83
C ILE A 188 -5.78 14.23 0.77
N MET A 189 -5.36 15.41 0.28
CA MET A 189 -6.14 16.23 -0.66
C MET A 189 -5.88 15.88 -2.12
N ALA A 190 -5.13 14.81 -2.42
CA ALA A 190 -4.78 14.42 -3.79
C ALA A 190 -6.00 14.15 -4.67
N ASN A 191 -6.99 13.42 -4.17
CA ASN A 191 -8.19 13.07 -4.95
C ASN A 191 -9.06 14.31 -5.25
N ALA A 192 -9.22 15.20 -4.26
CA ALA A 192 -9.96 16.45 -4.44
C ALA A 192 -9.28 17.35 -5.49
N ARG A 193 -7.94 17.41 -5.50
CA ARG A 193 -7.17 18.11 -6.53
C ARG A 193 -7.34 17.47 -7.91
N GLY A 194 -7.36 16.14 -8.01
CA GLY A 194 -7.65 15.44 -9.25
C GLY A 194 -9.01 15.82 -9.85
N ALA A 195 -10.05 15.87 -9.02
CA ALA A 195 -11.37 16.34 -9.45
C ALA A 195 -11.36 17.80 -9.93
N ALA A 196 -10.65 18.69 -9.20
CA ALA A 196 -10.49 20.08 -9.60
C ALA A 196 -9.75 20.22 -10.94
N PHE A 197 -8.71 19.42 -11.19
CA PHE A 197 -8.02 19.42 -12.48
C PHE A 197 -8.90 18.94 -13.63
N ILE A 198 -9.71 17.89 -13.42
CA ILE A 198 -10.66 17.43 -14.45
C ILE A 198 -11.66 18.55 -14.78
N ALA A 199 -12.17 19.26 -13.78
CA ALA A 199 -13.05 20.40 -13.99
C ALA A 199 -12.34 21.56 -14.72
N ALA A 200 -11.10 21.88 -14.35
CA ALA A 200 -10.30 22.91 -15.00
C ALA A 200 -10.07 22.61 -16.49
N VAL A 201 -9.79 21.35 -16.82
CA VAL A 201 -9.69 20.90 -18.23
C VAL A 201 -11.03 21.03 -18.95
N GLY A 202 -12.13 20.59 -18.33
CA GLY A 202 -13.47 20.72 -18.91
C GLY A 202 -13.91 22.17 -19.15
N LEU A 203 -13.39 23.11 -18.37
CA LEU A 203 -13.64 24.56 -18.51
C LEU A 203 -12.62 25.27 -19.41
N GLY A 204 -11.63 24.56 -19.95
CA GLY A 204 -10.61 25.13 -20.84
C GLY A 204 -9.53 25.97 -20.15
N TYR A 205 -9.36 25.85 -18.83
CA TYR A 205 -8.31 26.55 -18.09
C TYR A 205 -6.92 25.92 -18.25
N CYS A 206 -6.88 24.61 -18.53
CA CYS A 206 -5.65 23.87 -18.84
C CYS A 206 -5.97 22.62 -19.67
N SER A 207 -4.94 21.87 -20.06
CA SER A 207 -5.03 20.56 -20.68
C SER A 207 -4.57 19.46 -19.72
N PHE A 208 -4.84 18.20 -20.06
CA PHE A 208 -4.33 17.06 -19.28
C PHE A 208 -2.80 16.95 -19.30
N ASP A 209 -2.15 17.49 -20.33
CA ASP A 209 -0.69 17.42 -20.48
C ASP A 209 0.02 18.46 -19.59
N ASP A 210 -0.68 19.50 -19.13
CA ASP A 210 -0.15 20.49 -18.19
C ASP A 210 -0.14 19.97 -16.74
N ILE A 211 -1.02 19.02 -16.41
CA ILE A 211 -1.24 18.55 -15.03
C ILE A 211 0.02 18.02 -14.35
N PRO A 212 0.88 17.19 -15.00
CA PRO A 212 2.09 16.66 -14.36
C PRO A 212 2.99 17.75 -13.76
N ASP A 213 3.11 18.90 -14.42
CA ASP A 213 3.97 20.01 -13.97
C ASP A 213 3.33 20.83 -12.83
N LEU A 214 2.02 20.67 -12.62
CA LEU A 214 1.28 21.30 -11.52
C LEU A 214 1.31 20.47 -10.22
N VAL A 215 1.77 19.22 -10.29
CA VAL A 215 1.86 18.34 -9.11
C VAL A 215 3.11 18.65 -8.31
N GLN A 216 2.92 19.05 -7.06
CA GLN A 216 4.02 19.27 -6.11
C GLN A 216 4.25 18.05 -5.22
N TYR A 217 5.51 17.80 -4.90
CA TYR A 217 5.95 16.73 -4.00
C TYR A 217 6.53 17.32 -2.72
N SER A 218 6.22 16.70 -1.58
CA SER A 218 6.81 17.07 -0.29
C SER A 218 8.17 16.42 -0.09
N ASN A 219 8.30 15.14 -0.46
CA ASN A 219 9.52 14.35 -0.29
C ASN A 219 9.66 13.33 -1.44
N ILE A 220 10.90 12.90 -1.68
CA ILE A 220 11.24 11.83 -2.61
C ILE A 220 12.08 10.80 -1.84
N PHE A 221 11.64 9.56 -1.83
CA PHE A 221 12.29 8.46 -1.13
C PHE A 221 12.90 7.50 -2.14
N GLN A 222 14.21 7.32 -2.06
CA GLN A 222 14.96 6.39 -2.91
C GLN A 222 15.04 5.02 -2.22
N PRO A 223 14.90 3.91 -2.96
CA PRO A 223 15.01 2.58 -2.36
C PRO A 223 16.45 2.34 -1.88
N ASN A 224 16.61 1.82 -0.67
CA ASN A 224 17.88 1.31 -0.19
C ASN A 224 18.09 -0.13 -0.70
N PRO A 225 19.15 -0.42 -1.49
CA PRO A 225 19.38 -1.74 -2.07
C PRO A 225 19.57 -2.86 -1.04
N GLU A 226 20.22 -2.58 0.09
CA GLU A 226 20.46 -3.58 1.15
C GLU A 226 19.16 -3.94 1.87
N ASN A 227 18.36 -2.93 2.20
CA ASN A 227 17.03 -3.15 2.76
C ASN A 227 16.16 -3.92 1.77
N HIS A 228 16.18 -3.56 0.48
CA HIS A 228 15.39 -4.24 -0.53
C HIS A 228 15.73 -5.74 -0.63
N LYS A 229 17.03 -6.08 -0.64
CA LYS A 229 17.49 -7.46 -0.71
C LYS A 229 16.94 -8.30 0.45
N MET A 230 16.97 -7.75 1.67
CA MET A 230 16.41 -8.40 2.85
C MET A 230 14.88 -8.49 2.79
N TYR A 231 14.18 -7.39 2.46
CA TYR A 231 12.73 -7.38 2.33
C TYR A 231 12.23 -8.37 1.27
N LEU A 232 13.00 -8.58 0.20
CA LEU A 232 12.65 -9.55 -0.83
C LEU A 232 12.62 -10.98 -0.26
N GLN A 233 13.51 -11.33 0.67
CA GLN A 233 13.50 -12.63 1.35
C GLN A 233 12.24 -12.78 2.22
N LEU A 234 11.93 -11.76 3.03
CA LEU A 234 10.74 -11.75 3.88
C LEU A 234 9.43 -11.78 3.07
N TYR A 235 9.40 -11.07 1.94
CA TYR A 235 8.28 -11.08 1.02
C TYR A 235 8.02 -12.48 0.43
N TYR A 236 9.06 -13.25 0.10
CA TYR A 236 8.85 -14.62 -0.36
C TYR A 236 8.29 -15.54 0.73
N GLU A 237 8.69 -15.34 1.99
CA GLU A 237 8.07 -16.04 3.12
C GLU A 237 6.62 -15.60 3.34
N PHE A 238 6.31 -14.30 3.19
CA PHE A 238 4.95 -13.78 3.20
C PHE A 238 4.03 -14.48 2.18
N LEU A 239 4.49 -14.67 0.94
CA LEU A 239 3.74 -15.41 -0.07
C LEU A 239 3.55 -16.90 0.28
N LYS A 240 4.57 -17.53 0.88
CA LYS A 240 4.48 -18.91 1.35
C LYS A 240 3.49 -19.06 2.51
N LEU A 241 3.41 -18.09 3.42
CA LEU A 241 2.44 -18.08 4.52
C LEU A 241 1.01 -18.15 3.98
N TYR A 242 0.68 -17.38 2.93
CA TYR A 242 -0.62 -17.54 2.24
C TYR A 242 -0.79 -18.96 1.70
N LYS A 243 0.15 -19.42 0.86
CA LYS A 243 0.05 -20.70 0.14
C LYS A 243 -0.15 -21.88 1.09
N ASN A 244 0.55 -21.88 2.22
CA ASN A 244 0.55 -22.98 3.18
C ASN A 244 -0.69 -22.94 4.09
N ASN A 245 -1.24 -21.76 4.38
CA ASN A 245 -2.36 -21.62 5.32
C ASN A 245 -3.73 -21.47 4.66
N LYS A 246 -3.83 -21.26 3.33
CA LYS A 246 -5.13 -21.06 2.64
C LYS A 246 -6.18 -22.14 2.93
N ALA A 247 -5.76 -23.41 3.03
CA ALA A 247 -6.68 -24.51 3.34
C ALA A 247 -7.16 -24.47 4.79
N MET A 248 -6.30 -24.02 5.72
CA MET A 248 -6.67 -23.80 7.12
C MET A 248 -7.67 -22.65 7.24
N TYR A 249 -7.41 -21.51 6.60
CA TYR A 249 -8.32 -20.36 6.61
C TYR A 249 -9.72 -20.73 6.11
N HIS A 250 -9.81 -21.49 5.01
CA HIS A 250 -11.09 -21.98 4.52
C HIS A 250 -11.82 -22.85 5.55
N ARG A 251 -11.11 -23.71 6.31
CA ARG A 251 -11.76 -24.55 7.34
C ARG A 251 -12.26 -23.74 8.53
N LEU A 252 -11.53 -22.68 8.92
CA LEU A 252 -11.87 -21.86 10.08
C LEU A 252 -12.98 -20.85 9.82
N ASN A 253 -13.12 -20.39 8.58
CA ASN A 253 -14.05 -19.31 8.21
C ASN A 253 -15.10 -19.78 7.18
N LYS A 254 -15.60 -21.01 7.34
CA LYS A 254 -16.78 -21.50 6.58
C LYS A 254 -18.06 -20.84 7.06
#